data_AF-A0A1M4ZQS8-F1
#
_entry.id   AF-A0A1M4ZQS8-F1
#
_cell.length_a   1.000
_cell.length_b   1.000
_cell.length_c   1.000
_cell.angle_alpha   90.00
_cell.angle_beta   90.00
_cell.angle_gamma   90.00
#
_symmetry.space_group_name_H-M   'P 1'
#
loop_
_entity.id
_entity.type
_entity.pdbx_description
1 polymer ?
#
loop_
_entity_poly.entity_id
_entity_poly.type
_entity_poly.pdbx_seq_one_letter_code
_entity_poly.pdbx_strand_id
1 'polypeptide(L)'
;MKAKITFQDWCVRNQEQQLLQFYQLGGNSIPADQLGSSAGKDITLQCPVCSLQWHTTPNHLTRPGRKYDCPYCSHRKASSFYNLAEAFPELLRYWDESRNTEPPTLYTPKSHASVHWRCRKGHTWTNIIKEQVRSAERCRKNGGEICPYCSGQRVCPTYNLEILYPDVAFQWNYVKNEGKKPSDFHPFSQEKVWWTCEFNPSHIWTDKISNRTALLRGCPQCSRQFRISYASRAIFYYLSQIFPGCACEVPFRDRYILDLLLPEEKIVIEHDGYYFHSSAAAEERARRKDFLVQKEGYRMIRIRDSKELTEGIHYADHVITYPWSEQDDYLDQGISYLLSLLTDIAVTPNHKKDHWEIERKYYHERKKRSLAVRYPQLAREWSQQNKEDPDTVPAGSGKKVWWKCPDCKREYEASVINRTQHGSGCSYCSNYKVCDSNSLAARRPEIAEEWNYEKNGSLTPEQVLPGTEKNVWWRCARGHEWPAMIYSRTGPRKSGCPYCSHRKTAPETSLASLNPDLASLWDTEKNHGLTPEDVTLKSNKPVWWKCPQHHSFLRSPNSLQKCLPENRCPECRKKNGQPSRPYLTSG
;
A
#
# COMPACT_ATOMS: atom_id res chain seq x y z
N MET A 1 -9.40 -17.97 90.28
CA MET A 1 -9.35 -16.74 89.45
C MET A 1 -7.90 -16.42 89.19
N LYS A 2 -7.42 -16.36 87.93
CA LYS A 2 -6.03 -15.92 87.65
C LYS A 2 -5.90 -14.46 88.09
N ALA A 3 -4.91 -14.14 88.92
CA ALA A 3 -4.61 -12.77 89.31
C ALA A 3 -4.42 -11.92 88.03
N LYS A 4 -5.20 -10.85 87.89
CA LYS A 4 -5.04 -9.91 86.77
C LYS A 4 -3.70 -9.20 86.97
N ILE A 5 -2.72 -9.51 86.13
CA ILE A 5 -1.43 -8.81 86.11
C ILE A 5 -1.67 -7.32 85.83
N THR A 6 -1.07 -6.45 86.63
CA THR A 6 -1.17 -4.99 86.46
C THR A 6 -0.43 -4.58 85.18
N PHE A 7 -0.71 -3.40 84.65
CA PHE A 7 -0.05 -2.89 83.45
C PHE A 7 1.44 -2.65 83.72
N GLN A 8 1.78 -2.18 84.93
CA GLN A 8 3.17 -2.06 85.39
C GLN A 8 3.88 -3.41 85.44
N ASP A 9 3.32 -4.40 86.13
CA ASP A 9 3.94 -5.73 86.23
C ASP A 9 4.08 -6.40 84.87
N TRP A 10 3.11 -6.19 83.97
CA TRP A 10 3.20 -6.67 82.60
C TRP A 10 4.35 -6.03 81.85
N CYS A 11 4.53 -4.70 81.95
CA CYS A 11 5.63 -4.01 81.29
C CYS A 11 6.98 -4.50 81.83
N VAL A 12 7.13 -4.63 83.15
CA VAL A 12 8.36 -5.14 83.78
C VAL A 12 8.65 -6.57 83.31
N ARG A 13 7.65 -7.46 83.35
CA ARG A 13 7.80 -8.87 82.96
C ARG A 13 8.19 -9.06 81.50
N ASN A 14 7.72 -8.18 80.61
CA ASN A 14 8.02 -8.24 79.17
C ASN A 14 9.17 -7.30 78.76
N GLN A 15 9.87 -6.68 79.71
CA GLN A 15 10.97 -5.73 79.48
C GLN A 15 10.55 -4.47 78.68
N GLU A 16 9.29 -4.07 78.75
CA GLU A 16 8.70 -2.92 78.06
C GLU A 16 8.77 -1.64 78.91
N GLN A 17 9.94 -1.31 79.46
CA GLN A 17 10.12 -0.16 80.36
C GLN A 17 9.82 1.18 79.69
N GLN A 18 10.11 1.29 78.39
CA GLN A 18 9.78 2.47 77.60
C GLN A 18 8.27 2.73 77.55
N LEU A 19 7.46 1.68 77.44
CA LEU A 19 6.01 1.81 77.42
C LEU A 19 5.46 2.25 78.78
N LEU A 20 6.02 1.73 79.88
CA LEU A 20 5.68 2.17 81.23
C LEU A 20 6.01 3.65 81.44
N GLN A 21 7.17 4.10 80.95
CA GLN A 21 7.55 5.51 80.99
C GLN A 21 6.57 6.39 80.21
N PHE A 22 6.13 5.97 79.02
CA PHE A 22 5.14 6.71 78.23
C PHE A 22 3.83 6.90 78.99
N TYR A 23 3.40 5.87 79.73
CA TYR A 23 2.19 5.90 80.53
C TYR A 23 2.29 6.86 81.72
N GLN A 24 3.41 6.81 82.44
CA GLN A 24 3.67 7.67 83.60
C GLN A 24 3.69 9.15 83.21
N LEU A 25 4.27 9.49 82.06
CA LEU A 25 4.28 10.85 81.54
C LEU A 25 2.93 11.31 80.97
N GLY A 26 2.03 10.38 80.64
CA GLY A 26 0.74 10.67 80.02
C GLY A 26 -0.31 11.30 80.94
N GLY A 27 -0.02 11.49 82.23
CA GLY A 27 -0.92 12.16 83.17
C GLY A 27 -2.22 11.39 83.46
N ASN A 28 -2.20 10.06 83.35
CA ASN A 28 -3.37 9.22 83.59
C ASN A 28 -3.81 9.27 85.07
N SER A 29 -5.13 9.31 85.31
CA SER A 29 -5.70 9.35 86.67
C SER A 29 -5.57 8.03 87.45
N ILE A 30 -5.35 6.92 86.75
CA ILE A 30 -5.16 5.59 87.35
C ILE A 30 -3.67 5.24 87.30
N PRO A 31 -3.01 4.97 88.44
CA PRO A 31 -1.63 4.47 88.47
C PRO A 31 -1.45 3.15 87.70
N ALA A 32 -0.27 2.95 87.09
CA ALA A 32 0.01 1.78 86.24
C ALA A 32 -0.01 0.43 86.99
N ASP A 33 0.30 0.45 88.28
CA ASP A 33 0.23 -0.67 89.24
C ASP A 33 -1.21 -0.97 89.70
N GLN A 34 -2.17 -0.09 89.40
CA GLN A 34 -3.60 -0.28 89.68
C GLN A 34 -4.43 -0.53 88.42
N LEU A 35 -3.83 -0.34 87.24
CA LEU A 35 -4.48 -0.60 85.96
C LEU A 35 -4.26 -2.06 85.52
N GLY A 36 -5.33 -2.77 85.15
CA GLY A 36 -5.19 -4.11 84.59
C GLY A 36 -4.54 -4.08 83.19
N SER A 37 -3.57 -4.96 82.94
CA SER A 37 -2.83 -5.00 81.67
C SER A 37 -3.70 -5.21 80.42
N SER A 38 -4.84 -5.90 80.55
CA SER A 38 -5.82 -6.09 79.45
C SER A 38 -7.07 -5.22 79.60
N ALA A 39 -6.99 -4.09 80.32
CA ALA A 39 -8.12 -3.17 80.44
C ALA A 39 -8.47 -2.51 79.09
N GLY A 40 -9.76 -2.33 78.85
CA GLY A 40 -10.28 -1.55 77.71
C GLY A 40 -10.44 -0.06 78.02
N LYS A 41 -9.78 0.46 79.07
CA LYS A 41 -9.83 1.88 79.43
C LYS A 41 -8.97 2.68 78.46
N ASP A 42 -9.49 3.81 78.00
CA ASP A 42 -8.68 4.76 77.24
C ASP A 42 -7.63 5.39 78.15
N ILE A 43 -6.40 5.41 77.67
CA ILE A 43 -5.23 5.92 78.39
C ILE A 43 -4.46 6.86 77.47
N THR A 44 -3.87 7.88 78.05
CA THR A 44 -2.98 8.81 77.36
C THR A 44 -1.54 8.34 77.55
N LEU A 45 -0.78 8.25 76.46
CA LEU A 45 0.65 8.04 76.49
C LEU A 45 1.34 9.33 76.05
N GLN A 46 2.45 9.71 76.69
CA GLN A 46 3.27 10.85 76.29
C GLN A 46 4.68 10.40 75.92
N CYS A 47 5.19 10.89 74.79
CA CYS A 47 6.55 10.60 74.37
C CYS A 47 7.55 11.46 75.17
N PRO A 48 8.57 10.87 75.82
CA PRO A 48 9.61 11.63 76.52
C PRO A 48 10.51 12.43 75.56
N VAL A 49 10.54 12.07 74.27
CA VAL A 49 11.42 12.72 73.27
C VAL A 49 10.74 13.92 72.64
N CYS A 50 9.53 13.75 72.09
CA CYS A 50 8.82 14.83 71.40
C CYS A 50 7.73 15.50 72.24
N SER A 51 7.48 15.04 73.46
CA SER A 51 6.41 15.52 74.37
C SER A 51 4.97 15.41 73.85
N LEU A 52 4.76 14.86 72.65
CA LEU A 52 3.42 14.67 72.09
C LEU A 52 2.68 13.50 72.73
N GLN A 53 1.37 13.65 72.85
CA GLN A 53 0.47 12.69 73.47
C GLN A 53 -0.38 11.92 72.45
N TRP A 54 -0.71 10.67 72.76
CA TRP A 54 -1.67 9.87 72.00
C TRP A 54 -2.48 8.94 72.89
N HIS A 55 -3.69 8.62 72.43
CA HIS A 55 -4.65 7.78 73.14
C HIS A 55 -4.62 6.34 72.62
N THR A 56 -4.83 5.38 73.52
CA THR A 56 -4.88 3.94 73.24
C THR A 56 -5.51 3.20 74.42
N THR A 57 -5.55 1.87 74.38
CA THR A 57 -5.99 1.04 75.52
C THR A 57 -4.91 0.02 75.91
N PRO A 58 -4.77 -0.35 77.20
CA PRO A 58 -3.86 -1.41 77.63
C PRO A 58 -4.06 -2.72 76.87
N ASN A 59 -5.32 -3.15 76.66
CA ASN A 59 -5.62 -4.35 75.88
C ASN A 59 -5.12 -4.29 74.43
N HIS A 60 -5.00 -3.09 73.83
CA HIS A 60 -4.38 -2.95 72.52
C HIS A 60 -2.85 -3.08 72.59
N LEU A 61 -2.26 -2.52 73.64
CA LEU A 61 -0.81 -2.51 73.89
C LEU A 61 -0.26 -3.85 74.39
N THR A 62 -1.05 -4.76 74.95
CA THR A 62 -0.50 -6.02 75.50
C THR A 62 -0.65 -7.22 74.56
N ARG A 63 -1.02 -6.99 73.30
CA ARG A 63 -1.19 -8.07 72.31
C ARG A 63 0.17 -8.54 71.76
N PRO A 64 0.39 -9.85 71.59
CA PRO A 64 1.64 -10.37 71.04
C PRO A 64 2.02 -9.73 69.70
N GLY A 65 3.30 -9.34 69.55
CA GLY A 65 3.87 -8.85 68.29
C GLY A 65 3.61 -7.37 67.95
N ARG A 66 3.04 -6.57 68.85
CA ARG A 66 2.87 -5.13 68.66
C ARG A 66 4.14 -4.36 69.02
N LYS A 67 4.40 -3.26 68.30
CA LYS A 67 5.43 -2.26 68.62
C LYS A 67 4.75 -1.03 69.22
N TYR A 68 5.32 -0.47 70.28
CA TYR A 68 4.69 0.60 71.07
C TYR A 68 5.45 1.93 71.01
N ASP A 69 6.26 2.11 69.98
CA ASP A 69 6.99 3.34 69.72
C ASP A 69 6.05 4.54 69.51
N CYS A 70 6.54 5.73 69.85
CA CYS A 70 5.81 6.98 69.66
C CYS A 70 5.36 7.12 68.18
N PRO A 71 4.04 7.27 67.91
CA PRO A 71 3.54 7.34 66.54
C PRO A 71 3.99 8.60 65.79
N TYR A 72 4.39 9.66 66.50
CA TYR A 72 4.89 10.89 65.91
C TYR A 72 6.39 10.78 65.55
N CYS A 73 7.23 10.30 66.48
CA CYS A 73 8.66 10.07 66.20
C CYS A 73 8.89 8.99 65.14
N SER A 74 8.00 8.00 65.06
CA SER A 74 8.01 6.96 64.03
C SER A 74 7.32 7.36 62.73
N HIS A 75 6.91 8.64 62.60
CA HIS A 75 6.33 9.21 61.38
C HIS A 75 5.01 8.55 60.93
N ARG A 76 4.32 7.85 61.83
CA ARG A 76 3.00 7.25 61.57
C ARG A 76 1.87 8.26 61.72
N LYS A 77 2.02 9.27 62.58
CA LYS A 77 1.12 10.42 62.74
C LYS A 77 1.86 11.71 62.38
N ALA A 78 1.12 12.69 61.88
CA ALA A 78 1.66 14.01 61.58
C ALA A 78 2.01 14.77 62.87
N SER A 79 3.08 15.54 62.83
CA SER A 79 3.55 16.40 63.94
C SER A 79 4.07 17.73 63.39
N SER A 80 4.40 18.66 64.28
CA SER A 80 5.04 19.94 63.92
C SER A 80 6.37 19.79 63.19
N PHE A 81 7.10 18.69 63.41
CA PHE A 81 8.40 18.41 62.79
C PHE A 81 8.34 17.38 61.65
N TYR A 82 7.21 16.70 61.47
CA TYR A 82 7.01 15.73 60.39
C TYR A 82 5.56 15.71 59.92
N ASN A 83 5.30 16.48 58.86
CA ASN A 83 4.03 16.49 58.14
C ASN A 83 4.28 16.80 56.66
N LEU A 84 3.22 16.81 55.84
CA LEU A 84 3.33 17.04 54.40
C LEU A 84 3.93 18.41 54.06
N ALA A 85 3.52 19.46 54.78
CA ALA A 85 3.98 20.83 54.53
C ALA A 85 5.47 21.00 54.84
N GLU A 86 5.93 20.41 55.96
CA GLU A 86 7.34 20.47 56.37
C GLU A 86 8.24 19.62 55.48
N ALA A 87 7.83 18.40 55.14
CA ALA A 87 8.67 17.48 54.36
C ALA A 87 8.65 17.77 52.84
N PHE A 88 7.56 18.33 52.33
CA PHE A 88 7.35 18.62 50.91
C PHE A 88 6.72 20.01 50.69
N PRO A 89 7.41 21.10 51.06
CA PRO A 89 6.89 22.47 50.94
C PRO A 89 6.54 22.84 49.49
N GLU A 90 7.20 22.23 48.49
CA GLU A 90 6.88 22.44 47.09
C GLU A 90 5.49 21.95 46.69
N LEU A 91 4.87 21.02 47.45
CA LEU A 91 3.50 20.56 47.21
C LEU A 91 2.46 21.58 47.65
N LEU A 92 2.80 22.50 48.56
CA LEU A 92 1.89 23.53 49.05
C LEU A 92 1.42 24.45 47.95
N ARG A 93 2.29 24.75 46.97
CA ARG A 93 1.90 25.54 45.77
C ARG A 93 0.81 24.88 44.93
N TYR A 94 0.56 23.59 45.17
CA TYR A 94 -0.45 22.80 44.48
C TYR A 94 -1.65 22.45 45.36
N TRP A 95 -1.67 22.81 46.65
CA TRP A 95 -2.77 22.49 47.55
C TRP A 95 -4.00 23.35 47.21
N ASP A 96 -5.16 22.73 46.98
CA ASP A 96 -6.40 23.48 46.71
C ASP A 96 -7.14 23.81 48.00
N GLU A 97 -6.80 24.93 48.63
CA GLU A 97 -7.41 25.41 49.87
C GLU A 97 -8.92 25.66 49.75
N SER A 98 -9.42 25.94 48.53
CA SER A 98 -10.86 26.17 48.32
C SER A 98 -11.69 24.89 48.34
N ARG A 99 -11.04 23.72 48.24
CA ARG A 99 -11.71 22.42 48.14
C ARG A 99 -11.31 21.42 49.23
N ASN A 100 -10.16 21.59 49.85
CA ASN A 100 -9.73 20.77 50.97
C ASN A 100 -10.17 21.42 52.29
N THR A 101 -10.85 20.67 53.14
CA THR A 101 -11.32 21.15 54.44
C THR A 101 -10.21 21.18 55.50
N GLU A 102 -9.24 20.28 55.40
CA GLU A 102 -8.14 20.14 56.35
C GLU A 102 -6.82 20.68 55.76
N PRO A 103 -5.93 21.26 56.59
CA PRO A 103 -4.64 21.74 56.12
C PRO A 103 -3.64 20.60 55.88
N PRO A 104 -2.62 20.81 55.01
CA PRO A 104 -1.61 19.80 54.70
C PRO A 104 -0.79 19.36 55.93
N THR A 105 -0.71 20.20 56.97
CA THR A 105 -0.01 19.92 58.23
C THR A 105 -0.61 18.75 59.03
N LEU A 106 -1.86 18.36 58.79
CA LEU A 106 -2.49 17.22 59.45
C LEU A 106 -2.16 15.87 58.80
N TYR A 107 -1.48 15.87 57.65
CA TYR A 107 -1.18 14.66 56.91
C TYR A 107 0.31 14.33 56.94
N THR A 108 0.64 13.04 57.02
CA THR A 108 2.01 12.58 56.76
C THR A 108 2.21 12.40 55.25
N PRO A 109 3.47 12.43 54.76
CA PRO A 109 3.77 12.12 53.35
C PRO A 109 3.32 10.71 52.91
N LYS A 110 3.09 9.78 53.84
CA LYS A 110 2.62 8.41 53.56
C LYS A 110 1.09 8.27 53.63
N SER A 111 0.37 9.37 53.81
CA SER A 111 -1.08 9.39 53.94
C SER A 111 -1.79 8.80 52.70
N HIS A 112 -2.86 8.05 52.97
CA HIS A 112 -3.76 7.52 51.95
C HIS A 112 -4.97 8.43 51.71
N ALA A 113 -5.00 9.62 52.32
CA ALA A 113 -6.05 10.60 52.09
C ALA A 113 -6.05 11.06 50.63
N SER A 114 -7.23 11.07 50.03
CA SER A 114 -7.50 11.64 48.71
C SER A 114 -7.86 13.11 48.87
N VAL A 115 -7.10 13.99 48.24
CA VAL A 115 -7.24 15.45 48.38
C VAL A 115 -7.21 16.13 47.01
N HIS A 116 -7.66 17.38 46.99
CA HIS A 116 -7.73 18.21 45.79
C HIS A 116 -6.45 19.05 45.62
N TRP A 117 -5.97 19.11 44.38
CA TRP A 117 -4.78 19.83 43.98
C TRP A 117 -5.11 20.79 42.84
N ARG A 118 -4.42 21.93 42.80
CA ARG A 118 -4.57 22.96 41.76
C ARG A 118 -3.22 23.57 41.42
N CYS A 119 -2.86 23.65 40.14
CA CYS A 119 -1.64 24.33 39.72
C CYS A 119 -1.89 25.79 39.33
N ARG A 120 -0.82 26.57 39.19
CA ARG A 120 -0.87 27.99 38.78
C ARG A 120 -1.50 28.22 37.39
N LYS A 121 -1.44 27.22 36.50
CA LYS A 121 -2.09 27.27 35.18
C LYS A 121 -3.60 26.94 35.25
N GLY A 122 -4.16 26.77 36.45
CA GLY A 122 -5.59 26.52 36.66
C GLY A 122 -6.02 25.06 36.56
N HIS A 123 -5.13 24.12 36.26
CA HIS A 123 -5.49 22.70 36.24
C HIS A 123 -5.80 22.19 37.65
N THR A 124 -6.91 21.48 37.79
CA THR A 124 -7.31 20.83 39.05
C THR A 124 -7.32 19.31 38.92
N TRP A 125 -6.93 18.60 39.97
CA TRP A 125 -7.05 17.13 40.04
C TRP A 125 -7.23 16.63 41.47
N THR A 126 -7.78 15.44 41.60
CA THR A 126 -7.81 14.69 42.87
C THR A 126 -6.74 13.60 42.83
N ASN A 127 -6.00 13.45 43.92
CA ASN A 127 -5.02 12.37 44.06
C ASN A 127 -4.77 12.04 45.54
N ILE A 128 -4.24 10.85 45.79
CA ILE A 128 -3.81 10.43 47.11
C ILE A 128 -2.47 11.08 47.46
N ILE A 129 -2.32 11.57 48.70
CA ILE A 129 -1.11 12.27 49.17
C ILE A 129 0.18 11.48 48.88
N LYS A 130 0.25 10.20 49.24
CA LYS A 130 1.46 9.39 49.01
C LYS A 130 1.88 9.30 47.53
N GLU A 131 0.92 9.31 46.59
CA GLU A 131 1.21 9.25 45.15
C GLU A 131 1.65 10.63 44.63
N GLN A 132 1.09 11.70 45.21
CA GLN A 132 1.53 13.06 44.91
C GLN A 132 2.96 13.31 45.42
N VAL A 133 3.29 12.78 46.60
CA VAL A 133 4.66 12.80 47.15
C VAL A 133 5.63 12.09 46.23
N ARG A 134 5.30 10.90 45.71
CA ARG A 134 6.13 10.21 44.70
C ARG A 134 6.35 11.06 43.45
N SER A 135 5.34 11.82 43.04
CA SER A 135 5.47 12.73 41.89
C SER A 135 6.43 13.88 42.20
N ALA A 136 6.39 14.44 43.42
CA ALA A 136 7.35 15.45 43.87
C ALA A 136 8.78 14.90 43.97
N GLU A 137 8.97 13.71 44.54
CA GLU A 137 10.27 13.04 44.64
C GLU A 137 10.88 12.80 43.25
N ARG A 138 10.07 12.34 42.29
CA ARG A 138 10.49 12.20 40.89
C ARG A 138 10.94 13.54 40.31
N CYS A 139 10.20 14.62 40.55
CA CYS A 139 10.55 15.96 40.08
C CYS A 139 11.81 16.51 40.75
N ARG A 140 12.06 16.22 42.04
CA ARG A 140 13.32 16.57 42.72
C ARG A 140 14.52 15.92 42.03
N LYS A 141 14.37 14.67 41.58
CA LYS A 141 15.45 13.90 40.94
C LYS A 141 15.70 14.30 39.48
N ASN A 142 14.64 14.49 38.70
CA ASN A 142 14.72 14.60 37.24
C ASN A 142 14.31 15.98 36.68
N GLY A 143 13.89 16.91 37.53
CA GLY A 143 13.23 18.15 37.11
C GLY A 143 11.78 17.94 36.62
N GLY A 144 11.17 19.00 36.11
CA GLY A 144 9.82 19.00 35.54
C GLY A 144 8.70 19.43 36.50
N GLU A 145 7.46 19.12 36.11
CA GLU A 145 6.24 19.62 36.76
C GLU A 145 5.54 18.52 37.57
N ILE A 146 5.03 18.88 38.76
CA ILE A 146 4.28 17.92 39.62
C ILE A 146 2.83 17.78 39.13
N CYS A 147 2.27 18.86 38.57
CA CYS A 147 0.92 18.84 38.00
C CYS A 147 0.87 17.83 36.83
N PRO A 148 -0.03 16.84 36.84
CA PRO A 148 -0.06 15.79 35.84
C PRO A 148 -0.41 16.29 34.43
N TYR A 149 -1.09 17.44 34.31
CA TYR A 149 -1.38 18.07 33.01
C TYR A 149 -0.17 18.87 32.49
N CYS A 150 0.45 19.70 33.33
CA CYS A 150 1.63 20.48 32.96
C CYS A 150 2.85 19.60 32.63
N SER A 151 2.95 18.43 33.27
CA SER A 151 3.99 17.43 32.97
C SER A 151 3.67 16.56 31.75
N GLY A 152 2.52 16.77 31.11
CA GLY A 152 2.08 15.99 29.96
C GLY A 152 1.60 14.58 30.30
N GLN A 153 1.48 14.20 31.58
CA GLN A 153 0.96 12.88 31.97
C GLN A 153 -0.55 12.72 31.74
N ARG A 154 -1.27 13.83 31.63
CA ARG A 154 -2.71 13.87 31.35
C ARG A 154 -3.01 14.86 30.24
N VAL A 155 -4.04 14.53 29.47
CA VAL A 155 -4.57 15.35 28.38
C VAL A 155 -5.15 16.65 28.93
N CYS A 156 -4.87 17.77 28.27
CA CYS A 156 -5.52 19.06 28.52
C CYS A 156 -5.61 19.91 27.24
N PRO A 157 -6.32 21.06 27.27
CA PRO A 157 -6.49 21.90 26.07
C PRO A 157 -5.19 22.37 25.42
N THR A 158 -4.06 22.42 26.16
CA THR A 158 -2.74 22.81 25.63
C THR A 158 -1.80 21.63 25.44
N TYR A 159 -2.22 20.40 25.79
CA TYR A 159 -1.42 19.19 25.70
C TYR A 159 -2.32 18.02 25.31
N ASN A 160 -2.50 17.84 24.02
CA ASN A 160 -3.27 16.76 23.41
C ASN A 160 -2.74 16.52 21.98
N LEU A 161 -3.21 15.45 21.34
CA LEU A 161 -2.75 15.07 20.00
C LEU A 161 -2.97 16.18 18.97
N GLU A 162 -4.12 16.88 19.01
CA GLU A 162 -4.48 17.93 18.05
C GLU A 162 -3.52 19.12 18.09
N ILE A 163 -3.18 19.55 19.31
CA ILE A 163 -2.35 20.73 19.53
C ILE A 163 -0.87 20.46 19.24
N LEU A 164 -0.36 19.29 19.63
CA LEU A 164 1.07 18.99 19.47
C LEU A 164 1.41 18.38 18.12
N TYR A 165 0.47 17.71 17.47
CA TYR A 165 0.68 17.04 16.18
C TYR A 165 -0.48 17.34 15.21
N PRO A 166 -0.65 18.61 14.79
CA PRO A 166 -1.76 19.01 13.93
C PRO A 166 -1.78 18.27 12.59
N ASP A 167 -0.63 17.98 11.98
CA ASP A 167 -0.54 17.20 10.73
C ASP A 167 -1.02 15.75 10.92
N VAL A 168 -0.73 15.15 12.08
CA VAL A 168 -1.22 13.81 12.43
C VAL A 168 -2.72 13.86 12.67
N ALA A 169 -3.20 14.85 13.44
CA ALA A 169 -4.61 15.03 13.73
C ALA A 169 -5.44 15.33 12.47
N PHE A 170 -4.87 15.99 11.47
CA PHE A 170 -5.50 16.20 10.15
C PHE A 170 -5.85 14.88 9.45
N GLN A 171 -5.08 13.82 9.71
CA GLN A 171 -5.30 12.50 9.14
C GLN A 171 -6.31 11.66 9.95
N TRP A 172 -7.00 12.24 10.95
CA TRP A 172 -8.00 11.53 11.74
C TRP A 172 -9.26 11.20 10.93
N ASN A 173 -9.74 9.97 11.03
CA ASN A 173 -11.02 9.60 10.41
C ASN A 173 -12.19 9.82 11.37
N TYR A 174 -12.81 11.00 11.33
CA TYR A 174 -13.92 11.36 12.23
C TYR A 174 -15.15 10.46 12.10
N VAL A 175 -15.45 9.98 10.89
CA VAL A 175 -16.62 9.11 10.63
C VAL A 175 -16.43 7.76 11.30
N LYS A 176 -15.25 7.13 11.12
CA LYS A 176 -14.96 5.81 11.67
C LYS A 176 -14.58 5.80 13.15
N ASN A 177 -14.17 6.94 13.69
CA ASN A 177 -13.83 7.07 15.11
C ASN A 177 -15.05 7.47 15.98
N GLU A 178 -16.27 7.50 15.42
CA GLU A 178 -17.53 7.55 16.17
C GLU A 178 -17.59 8.66 17.22
N GLY A 179 -17.23 9.88 16.84
CA GLY A 179 -17.29 11.06 17.72
C GLY A 179 -16.07 11.27 18.62
N LYS A 180 -15.12 10.33 18.68
CA LYS A 180 -13.80 10.55 19.29
C LYS A 180 -13.03 11.63 18.52
N LYS A 181 -12.41 12.58 19.23
CA LYS A 181 -11.62 13.66 18.63
C LYS A 181 -10.14 13.54 19.00
N PRO A 182 -9.21 14.00 18.14
CA PRO A 182 -7.79 14.05 18.48
C PRO A 182 -7.52 14.77 19.82
N SER A 183 -8.25 15.85 20.11
CA SER A 183 -8.18 16.60 21.38
C SER A 183 -8.36 15.75 22.65
N ASP A 184 -9.04 14.60 22.54
CA ASP A 184 -9.39 13.76 23.68
C ASP A 184 -8.21 12.84 24.09
N PHE A 185 -7.17 12.75 23.25
CA PHE A 185 -6.12 11.76 23.41
C PHE A 185 -4.76 12.36 23.74
N HIS A 186 -4.02 11.61 24.54
CA HIS A 186 -2.62 11.85 24.79
C HIS A 186 -1.82 11.58 23.50
N PRO A 187 -0.84 12.44 23.13
CA PRO A 187 -0.08 12.30 21.90
C PRO A 187 0.66 10.96 21.73
N PHE A 188 0.98 10.27 22.81
CA PHE A 188 1.66 8.97 22.79
C PHE A 188 0.76 7.81 23.25
N SER A 189 -0.56 7.98 23.12
CA SER A 189 -1.53 6.96 23.51
C SER A 189 -1.33 5.64 22.74
N GLN A 190 -1.56 4.52 23.42
CA GLN A 190 -1.56 3.19 22.82
C GLN A 190 -2.92 2.84 22.16
N GLU A 191 -3.90 3.75 22.25
CA GLU A 191 -5.21 3.61 21.62
C GLU A 191 -5.07 3.44 20.10
N LYS A 192 -5.75 2.44 19.56
CA LYS A 192 -5.88 2.23 18.10
C LYS A 192 -7.09 2.99 17.59
N VAL A 193 -6.86 3.81 16.56
CA VAL A 193 -7.89 4.65 15.93
C VAL A 193 -7.80 4.54 14.42
N TRP A 194 -8.86 4.95 13.74
CA TRP A 194 -8.91 5.01 12.28
C TRP A 194 -8.27 6.30 11.76
N TRP A 195 -7.44 6.14 10.74
CA TRP A 195 -6.75 7.20 10.02
C TRP A 195 -7.16 7.19 8.55
N THR A 196 -7.13 8.37 7.94
CA THR A 196 -7.30 8.59 6.51
C THR A 196 -6.04 9.24 5.98
N CYS A 197 -5.53 8.78 4.84
CA CYS A 197 -4.32 9.35 4.27
C CYS A 197 -4.64 10.73 3.71
N GLU A 198 -3.84 11.74 4.04
CA GLU A 198 -3.97 13.09 3.47
C GLU A 198 -3.74 13.11 1.94
N PHE A 199 -3.00 12.12 1.44
CA PHE A 199 -2.60 12.04 0.04
C PHE A 199 -3.51 11.19 -0.83
N ASN A 200 -4.19 10.20 -0.25
CA ASN A 200 -5.13 9.37 -0.97
C ASN A 200 -6.28 9.02 -0.01
N PRO A 201 -7.42 9.72 -0.07
CA PRO A 201 -8.53 9.48 0.86
C PRO A 201 -9.11 8.06 0.84
N SER A 202 -8.85 7.27 -0.21
CA SER A 202 -9.21 5.85 -0.26
C SER A 202 -8.34 4.97 0.67
N HIS A 203 -7.18 5.47 1.08
CA HIS A 203 -6.31 4.81 2.05
C HIS A 203 -6.80 5.10 3.46
N ILE A 204 -7.56 4.15 4.00
CA ILE A 204 -8.10 4.20 5.36
C ILE A 204 -7.54 3.00 6.13
N TRP A 205 -6.91 3.24 7.27
CA TRP A 205 -6.31 2.19 8.08
C TRP A 205 -6.45 2.44 9.58
N THR A 206 -6.25 1.40 10.39
CA THR A 206 -6.18 1.52 11.85
C THR A 206 -4.74 1.46 12.32
N ASP A 207 -4.33 2.33 13.24
CA ASP A 207 -3.05 2.23 13.94
C ASP A 207 -3.09 2.93 15.30
N LYS A 208 -2.10 2.66 16.15
CA LYS A 208 -1.92 3.34 17.44
C LYS A 208 -1.54 4.81 17.24
N ILE A 209 -2.03 5.68 18.11
CA ILE A 209 -1.62 7.09 18.13
C ILE A 209 -0.09 7.22 18.31
N SER A 210 0.50 6.48 19.25
CA SER A 210 1.96 6.48 19.47
C SER A 210 2.78 6.05 18.26
N ASN A 211 2.24 5.20 17.38
CA ASN A 211 2.95 4.78 16.18
C ASN A 211 3.03 5.93 15.16
N ARG A 212 2.00 6.79 15.12
CA ARG A 212 1.97 7.96 14.25
C ARG A 212 2.86 9.09 14.77
N THR A 213 2.95 9.26 16.10
CA THR A 213 3.66 10.39 16.72
C THR A 213 5.09 10.04 17.14
N ALA A 214 5.29 8.99 17.94
CA ALA A 214 6.62 8.62 18.46
C ALA A 214 7.46 7.84 17.44
N LEU A 215 6.82 7.00 16.61
CA LEU A 215 7.50 6.23 15.57
C LEU A 215 7.36 6.84 14.18
N LEU A 216 6.69 7.99 14.06
CA LEU A 216 6.49 8.73 12.82
C LEU A 216 5.97 7.88 11.64
N ARG A 217 5.17 6.85 11.93
CA ARG A 217 4.65 5.99 10.86
C ARG A 217 3.60 6.72 10.04
N GLY A 218 3.85 6.83 8.74
CA GLY A 218 2.90 7.36 7.75
C GLY A 218 1.87 6.33 7.28
N CYS A 219 1.24 6.62 6.14
CA CYS A 219 0.28 5.71 5.52
C CYS A 219 0.96 4.41 5.03
N PRO A 220 0.54 3.22 5.51
CA PRO A 220 1.17 1.95 5.14
C PRO A 220 0.91 1.55 3.68
N GLN A 221 -0.13 2.10 3.04
CA GLN A 221 -0.43 1.84 1.64
C GLN A 221 0.46 2.70 0.73
N CYS A 222 0.70 3.96 1.09
CA CYS A 222 1.62 4.83 0.38
C CYS A 222 3.07 4.34 0.49
N SER A 223 3.51 3.95 1.70
CA SER A 223 4.90 3.52 1.93
C SER A 223 5.32 2.33 1.06
N ARG A 224 4.40 1.40 0.78
CA ARG A 224 4.64 0.27 -0.14
C ARG A 224 4.87 0.66 -1.60
N GLN A 225 4.49 1.88 -1.98
CA GLN A 225 4.63 2.38 -3.35
C GLN A 225 5.84 3.29 -3.54
N PHE A 226 6.46 3.74 -2.45
CA PHE A 226 7.61 4.62 -2.50
C PHE A 226 8.84 3.84 -3.00
N ARG A 227 9.62 4.44 -3.89
CA ARG A 227 10.80 3.79 -4.49
C ARG A 227 12.10 4.12 -3.77
N ILE A 228 12.11 5.18 -2.97
CA ILE A 228 13.28 5.62 -2.19
C ILE A 228 12.99 5.55 -0.69
N SER A 229 14.05 5.46 0.12
CA SER A 229 13.95 5.33 1.57
C SER A 229 13.45 6.62 2.23
N TYR A 230 13.10 6.57 3.53
CA TYR A 230 12.82 7.82 4.27
C TYR A 230 14.05 8.73 4.32
N ALA A 231 15.24 8.18 4.52
CA ALA A 231 16.49 8.95 4.52
C ALA A 231 16.71 9.66 3.18
N SER A 232 16.51 8.98 2.04
CA SER A 232 16.58 9.61 0.71
C SER A 232 15.59 10.77 0.56
N ARG A 233 14.39 10.65 1.15
CA ARG A 233 13.35 11.69 1.10
C ARG A 233 13.69 12.87 1.99
N ALA A 234 14.27 12.63 3.17
CA ALA A 234 14.79 13.70 4.02
C ALA A 234 15.91 14.46 3.31
N ILE A 235 16.88 13.74 2.73
CA ILE A 235 17.97 14.35 1.94
C ILE A 235 17.39 15.17 0.78
N PHE A 236 16.42 14.61 0.02
CA PHE A 236 15.72 15.32 -1.05
C PHE A 236 15.07 16.62 -0.55
N TYR A 237 14.36 16.58 0.58
CA TYR A 237 13.68 17.74 1.13
C TYR A 237 14.65 18.89 1.39
N TYR A 238 15.75 18.66 2.10
CA TYR A 238 16.72 19.72 2.40
C TYR A 238 17.48 20.19 1.17
N LEU A 239 17.93 19.28 0.29
CA LEU A 239 18.58 19.67 -0.95
C LEU A 239 17.66 20.50 -1.84
N SER A 240 16.38 20.15 -1.96
CA SER A 240 15.43 20.86 -2.81
C SER A 240 15.10 22.29 -2.35
N GLN A 241 15.47 22.66 -1.12
CA GLN A 241 15.35 24.03 -0.62
C GLN A 241 16.51 24.91 -1.09
N ILE A 242 17.67 24.30 -1.37
CA ILE A 242 18.91 24.98 -1.75
C ILE A 242 19.11 24.91 -3.27
N PHE A 243 18.79 23.76 -3.87
CA PHE A 243 19.00 23.43 -5.27
C PHE A 243 17.62 23.26 -5.95
N PRO A 244 17.09 24.29 -6.63
CA PRO A 244 15.76 24.24 -7.23
C PRO A 244 15.59 23.12 -8.29
N GLY A 245 16.69 22.73 -8.95
CA GLY A 245 16.74 21.64 -9.93
C GLY A 245 16.82 20.23 -9.32
N CYS A 246 16.94 20.12 -7.99
CA CYS A 246 17.04 18.83 -7.31
C CYS A 246 15.82 17.95 -7.63
N ALA A 247 16.08 16.76 -8.16
CA ALA A 247 15.07 15.81 -8.58
C ALA A 247 15.31 14.45 -7.92
N CYS A 248 14.23 13.75 -7.52
CA CYS A 248 14.31 12.39 -7.00
C CYS A 248 13.81 11.35 -8.01
N GLU A 249 14.16 10.07 -7.83
CA GLU A 249 13.71 8.95 -8.67
C GLU A 249 13.87 9.21 -10.19
N VAL A 250 15.05 9.66 -10.61
CA VAL A 250 15.29 10.09 -11.99
C VAL A 250 15.60 8.87 -12.87
N PRO A 251 14.80 8.57 -13.91
CA PRO A 251 15.12 7.48 -14.84
C PRO A 251 16.46 7.70 -15.55
N PHE A 252 17.25 6.65 -15.66
CA PHE A 252 18.59 6.69 -16.26
C PHE A 252 18.84 5.47 -17.16
N ARG A 253 19.10 5.73 -18.45
CA ARG A 253 19.39 4.72 -19.50
C ARG A 253 18.39 3.54 -19.51
N ASP A 254 17.10 3.84 -19.39
CA ASP A 254 15.94 2.93 -19.40
C ASP A 254 15.94 1.78 -18.37
N ARG A 255 17.02 1.61 -17.62
CA ARG A 255 17.26 0.47 -16.73
C ARG A 255 17.43 0.86 -15.27
N TYR A 256 18.00 2.03 -15.02
CA TYR A 256 18.31 2.50 -13.68
C TYR A 256 17.40 3.65 -13.29
N ILE A 257 17.28 3.83 -11.99
CA ILE A 257 16.66 5.01 -11.38
C ILE A 257 17.73 5.57 -10.46
N LEU A 258 18.06 6.84 -10.64
CA LEU A 258 18.92 7.59 -9.72
C LEU A 258 18.07 8.05 -8.55
N ASP A 259 18.56 7.88 -7.33
CA ASP A 259 17.80 8.27 -6.13
C ASP A 259 17.57 9.78 -6.14
N LEU A 260 18.65 10.55 -6.26
CA LEU A 260 18.63 12.01 -6.35
C LEU A 260 19.62 12.49 -7.42
N LEU A 261 19.23 13.56 -8.12
CA LEU A 261 20.03 14.23 -9.12
C LEU A 261 20.02 15.74 -8.85
N LEU A 262 21.20 16.32 -8.85
CA LEU A 262 21.47 17.75 -8.91
C LEU A 262 22.01 18.04 -10.33
N PRO A 263 21.14 18.40 -11.29
CA PRO A 263 21.49 18.40 -12.70
C PRO A 263 22.48 19.52 -13.05
N GLU A 264 22.36 20.70 -12.45
CA GLU A 264 23.24 21.84 -12.68
C GLU A 264 24.65 21.58 -12.15
N GLU A 265 24.75 20.97 -10.97
CA GLU A 265 25.99 20.61 -10.30
C GLU A 265 26.63 19.35 -10.89
N LYS A 266 25.89 18.63 -11.75
CA LYS A 266 26.22 17.29 -12.27
C LYS A 266 26.57 16.32 -11.15
N ILE A 267 25.76 16.30 -10.09
CA ILE A 267 25.94 15.39 -8.95
C ILE A 267 24.77 14.42 -8.86
N VAL A 268 25.10 13.15 -8.71
CA VAL A 268 24.14 12.09 -8.37
C VAL A 268 24.38 11.67 -6.94
N ILE A 269 23.29 11.52 -6.18
CA ILE A 269 23.35 11.09 -4.78
C ILE A 269 22.52 9.83 -4.64
N GLU A 270 23.17 8.75 -4.21
CA GLU A 270 22.55 7.45 -3.95
C GLU A 270 22.52 7.18 -2.45
N HIS A 271 21.37 6.75 -1.92
CA HIS A 271 21.26 6.33 -0.53
C HIS A 271 21.06 4.82 -0.46
N ASP A 272 22.10 4.11 -0.04
CA ASP A 272 22.11 2.67 0.04
C ASP A 272 21.90 2.21 1.47
N GLY A 273 20.71 1.72 1.78
CA GLY A 273 20.50 1.01 3.05
C GLY A 273 21.30 -0.29 3.10
N TYR A 274 21.88 -0.59 4.27
CA TYR A 274 22.75 -1.73 4.59
C TYR A 274 22.26 -3.08 4.05
N TYR A 275 20.94 -3.32 4.06
CA TYR A 275 20.34 -4.58 3.62
C TYR A 275 20.24 -4.75 2.09
N PHE A 276 20.55 -3.72 1.29
CA PHE A 276 20.31 -3.73 -0.16
C PHE A 276 21.53 -4.16 -1.01
N HIS A 277 22.69 -4.45 -0.39
CA HIS A 277 23.93 -4.84 -1.10
C HIS A 277 24.60 -6.09 -0.55
N SER A 278 23.85 -7.05 0.00
CA SER A 278 24.45 -8.27 0.57
C SER A 278 24.86 -9.32 -0.46
N SER A 279 24.66 -9.08 -1.77
CA SER A 279 24.96 -10.04 -2.83
C SER A 279 25.92 -9.46 -3.86
N ALA A 280 26.85 -10.31 -4.35
CA ALA A 280 27.80 -9.94 -5.39
C ALA A 280 27.11 -9.39 -6.66
N ALA A 281 25.89 -9.87 -6.98
CA ALA A 281 25.13 -9.36 -8.12
C ALA A 281 24.57 -7.94 -7.90
N ALA A 282 24.25 -7.57 -6.65
CA ALA A 282 23.83 -6.21 -6.31
C ALA A 282 25.01 -5.24 -6.36
N GLU A 283 26.15 -5.62 -5.79
CA GLU A 283 27.40 -4.86 -5.87
C GLU A 283 27.85 -4.64 -7.31
N GLU A 284 27.80 -5.69 -8.14
CA GLU A 284 28.17 -5.58 -9.55
C GLU A 284 27.22 -4.65 -10.33
N ARG A 285 25.92 -4.67 -9.99
CA ARG A 285 24.94 -3.74 -10.57
C ARG A 285 25.22 -2.30 -10.15
N ALA A 286 25.56 -2.09 -8.87
CA ALA A 286 25.96 -0.78 -8.34
C ALA A 286 27.22 -0.25 -9.05
N ARG A 287 28.29 -1.06 -9.15
CA ARG A 287 29.52 -0.67 -9.86
C ARG A 287 29.26 -0.29 -11.32
N ARG A 288 28.42 -1.05 -12.02
CA ARG A 288 28.02 -0.72 -13.41
C ARG A 288 27.26 0.60 -13.49
N LYS A 289 26.35 0.84 -12.55
CA LYS A 289 25.61 2.11 -12.47
C LYS A 289 26.57 3.28 -12.23
N ASP A 290 27.47 3.15 -11.26
CA ASP A 290 28.47 4.17 -10.92
C ASP A 290 29.36 4.49 -12.13
N PHE A 291 29.89 3.47 -12.81
CA PHE A 291 30.68 3.65 -14.04
C PHE A 291 29.91 4.39 -15.13
N LEU A 292 28.63 4.05 -15.35
CA LEU A 292 27.80 4.70 -16.36
C LEU A 292 27.49 6.16 -16.00
N VAL A 293 27.24 6.45 -14.73
CA VAL A 293 27.00 7.82 -14.22
C VAL A 293 28.26 8.67 -14.42
N GLN A 294 29.43 8.15 -14.04
CA GLN A 294 30.71 8.83 -14.22
C GLN A 294 31.05 9.05 -15.71
N LYS A 295 30.75 8.06 -16.57
CA LYS A 295 30.94 8.16 -18.02
C LYS A 295 30.13 9.30 -18.65
N GLU A 296 28.96 9.62 -18.09
CA GLU A 296 28.12 10.76 -18.52
C GLU A 296 28.59 12.10 -17.92
N GLY A 297 29.70 12.10 -17.17
CA GLY A 297 30.29 13.31 -16.58
C GLY A 297 29.64 13.74 -15.27
N TYR A 298 28.89 12.87 -14.60
CA TYR A 298 28.33 13.14 -13.28
C TYR A 298 29.27 12.65 -12.16
N ARG A 299 29.41 13.46 -11.11
CA ARG A 299 30.04 13.05 -9.86
C ARG A 299 29.04 12.26 -9.02
N MET A 300 29.44 11.10 -8.51
CA MET A 300 28.62 10.27 -7.62
C MET A 300 28.96 10.61 -6.17
N ILE A 301 27.95 10.75 -5.30
CA ILE A 301 28.08 10.71 -3.83
C ILE A 301 27.20 9.58 -3.32
N ARG A 302 27.77 8.69 -2.53
CA ARG A 302 27.04 7.54 -1.99
C ARG A 302 26.90 7.69 -0.49
N ILE A 303 25.68 7.50 0.03
CA ILE A 303 25.37 7.63 1.44
C ILE A 303 24.89 6.27 1.93
N ARG A 304 25.51 5.73 2.98
CA ARG A 304 25.16 4.41 3.50
C ARG A 304 25.26 4.35 5.03
N ASP A 305 24.46 3.48 5.61
CA ASP A 305 24.58 3.07 7.01
C ASP A 305 25.48 1.82 7.15
N SER A 306 26.23 1.75 8.24
CA SER A 306 27.14 0.63 8.54
C SER A 306 26.98 0.16 9.98
N LYS A 307 26.99 -1.16 10.20
CA LYS A 307 26.99 -1.75 11.55
C LYS A 307 28.39 -1.77 12.17
N GLU A 308 29.40 -1.72 11.33
CA GLU A 308 30.81 -1.74 11.71
C GLU A 308 31.26 -0.37 12.26
N LEU A 309 30.60 0.71 11.82
CA LEU A 309 30.82 2.05 12.35
C LEU A 309 29.93 2.28 13.58
N THR A 310 30.55 2.45 14.75
CA THR A 310 29.84 2.65 16.02
C THR A 310 29.64 4.11 16.40
N GLU A 311 30.46 5.03 15.86
CA GLU A 311 30.38 6.47 16.14
C GLU A 311 30.93 7.32 14.99
N GLY A 312 30.45 8.56 14.89
CA GLY A 312 30.93 9.58 13.96
C GLY A 312 30.52 9.37 12.50
N ILE A 313 30.80 10.36 11.65
CA ILE A 313 30.57 10.26 10.19
C ILE A 313 31.93 10.10 9.51
N HIS A 314 32.03 9.12 8.62
CA HIS A 314 33.23 8.90 7.82
C HIS A 314 32.99 9.23 6.35
N TYR A 315 33.92 9.98 5.76
CA TYR A 315 33.89 10.31 4.34
C TYR A 315 35.20 9.87 3.67
N ALA A 316 35.09 8.95 2.72
CA ALA A 316 36.22 8.49 1.92
C ALA A 316 35.72 8.12 0.53
N ASP A 317 36.53 8.42 -0.50
CA ASP A 317 36.25 8.09 -1.90
C ASP A 317 34.78 8.34 -2.24
N HIS A 318 34.28 9.58 -2.08
CA HIS A 318 32.89 9.97 -2.38
C HIS A 318 31.76 9.23 -1.62
N VAL A 319 32.08 8.44 -0.60
CA VAL A 319 31.13 7.72 0.25
C VAL A 319 31.02 8.36 1.62
N ILE A 320 29.81 8.79 2.00
CA ILE A 320 29.45 9.19 3.37
C ILE A 320 28.89 7.94 4.07
N THR A 321 29.55 7.52 5.15
CA THR A 321 29.11 6.40 5.99
C THR A 321 28.76 6.91 7.38
N TYR A 322 27.60 6.52 7.89
CA TYR A 322 27.17 6.82 9.26
C TYR A 322 26.72 5.56 10.03
N PRO A 323 26.75 5.57 11.38
CA PRO A 323 26.40 4.42 12.20
C PRO A 323 24.96 3.96 11.99
N TRP A 324 24.77 2.64 11.99
CA TRP A 324 23.44 2.02 11.94
C TRP A 324 22.71 2.15 13.28
N SER A 325 23.41 2.17 14.41
CA SER A 325 22.82 2.48 15.72
C SER A 325 22.39 3.95 15.73
N GLU A 326 21.17 4.23 16.21
CA GLU A 326 20.66 5.62 16.29
C GLU A 326 20.53 6.32 14.92
N GLN A 327 20.09 5.57 13.89
CA GLN A 327 19.99 6.05 12.50
C GLN A 327 19.36 7.43 12.36
N ASP A 328 18.34 7.73 13.16
CA ASP A 328 17.67 9.01 13.13
C ASP A 328 18.62 10.16 13.52
N ASP A 329 19.39 10.00 14.59
CA ASP A 329 20.24 11.08 15.11
C ASP A 329 21.47 11.31 14.21
N TYR A 330 21.95 10.26 13.54
CA TYR A 330 22.99 10.37 12.53
C TYR A 330 22.49 10.81 11.16
N LEU A 331 21.19 10.70 10.85
CA LEU A 331 20.63 11.19 9.59
C LEU A 331 20.76 12.71 9.49
N ASP A 332 20.42 13.45 10.55
CA ASP A 332 20.55 14.92 10.55
C ASP A 332 22.02 15.36 10.42
N GLN A 333 22.94 14.67 11.11
CA GLN A 333 24.37 14.92 10.97
C GLN A 333 24.87 14.57 9.57
N GLY A 334 24.41 13.47 8.98
CA GLY A 334 24.76 13.02 7.64
C GLY A 334 24.28 14.00 6.57
N ILE A 335 23.05 14.52 6.71
CA ILE A 335 22.52 15.58 5.85
C ILE A 335 23.35 16.86 6.03
N SER A 336 23.66 17.27 7.27
CA SER A 336 24.48 18.46 7.54
C SER A 336 25.85 18.35 6.87
N TYR A 337 26.49 17.18 6.99
CA TYR A 337 27.78 16.91 6.39
C TYR A 337 27.69 16.92 4.85
N LEU A 338 26.70 16.26 4.27
CA LEU A 338 26.44 16.30 2.83
C LEU A 338 26.27 17.74 2.33
N LEU A 339 25.48 18.56 3.02
CA LEU A 339 25.28 19.96 2.66
C LEU A 339 26.60 20.75 2.70
N SER A 340 27.43 20.52 3.72
CA SER A 340 28.76 21.18 3.81
C SER A 340 29.71 20.82 2.67
N LEU A 341 29.53 19.67 2.01
CA LEU A 341 30.30 19.30 0.81
C LEU A 341 29.77 19.97 -0.46
N LEU A 342 28.54 20.48 -0.45
CA LEU A 342 27.82 20.96 -1.62
C LEU A 342 27.62 22.47 -1.62
N THR A 343 27.58 23.11 -0.45
CA THR A 343 27.27 24.53 -0.29
C THR A 343 27.79 25.10 1.03
N ASP A 344 28.08 26.40 1.04
CA ASP A 344 28.40 27.16 2.26
C ASP A 344 27.15 27.63 3.02
N ILE A 345 25.95 27.34 2.51
CA ILE A 345 24.69 27.72 3.16
C ILE A 345 24.49 26.85 4.40
N ALA A 346 24.51 27.50 5.57
CA ALA A 346 24.24 26.85 6.84
C ALA A 346 22.75 26.46 6.95
N VAL A 347 22.46 25.17 6.90
CA VAL A 347 21.16 24.58 7.24
C VAL A 347 21.36 23.64 8.42
N THR A 348 20.43 23.65 9.37
CA THR A 348 20.41 22.72 10.51
C THR A 348 19.23 21.76 10.34
N PRO A 349 19.47 20.56 9.78
CA PRO A 349 18.43 19.55 9.63
C PRO A 349 17.84 19.12 10.97
N ASN A 350 16.52 18.91 11.00
CA ASN A 350 15.80 18.22 12.05
C ASN A 350 14.67 17.39 11.43
N HIS A 351 15.01 16.24 10.86
CA HIS A 351 14.06 15.40 10.12
C HIS A 351 12.88 14.90 10.98
N LYS A 352 13.03 14.78 12.32
CA LYS A 352 11.92 14.36 13.21
C LYS A 352 10.85 15.45 13.27
N LYS A 353 11.28 16.71 13.41
CA LYS A 353 10.40 17.88 13.39
C LYS A 353 9.78 18.07 12.01
N ASP A 354 10.59 17.91 10.96
CA ASP A 354 10.19 18.19 9.58
C ASP A 354 9.53 16.99 8.88
N HIS A 355 9.31 15.89 9.59
CA HIS A 355 8.85 14.60 9.03
C HIS A 355 7.65 14.74 8.08
N TRP A 356 6.61 15.47 8.50
CA TRP A 356 5.40 15.62 7.68
C TRP A 356 5.62 16.51 6.46
N GLU A 357 6.49 17.53 6.56
CA GLU A 357 6.87 18.34 5.39
C GLU A 357 7.73 17.56 4.40
N ILE A 358 8.62 16.70 4.90
CA ILE A 358 9.42 15.77 4.09
C ILE A 358 8.50 14.85 3.29
N GLU A 359 7.54 14.20 3.96
CA GLU A 359 6.55 13.33 3.33
C GLU A 359 5.69 14.09 2.31
N ARG A 360 5.19 15.30 2.66
CA ARG A 360 4.41 16.18 1.77
C ARG A 360 5.19 16.56 0.52
N LYS A 361 6.44 17.00 0.67
CA LYS A 361 7.32 17.38 -0.45
C LYS A 361 7.51 16.22 -1.41
N TYR A 362 7.80 15.03 -0.87
CA TYR A 362 7.98 13.84 -1.68
C TYR A 362 6.68 13.42 -2.39
N TYR A 363 5.54 13.43 -1.70
CA TYR A 363 4.26 13.12 -2.33
C TYR A 363 3.92 14.11 -3.45
N HIS A 364 4.13 15.40 -3.23
CA HIS A 364 3.92 16.43 -4.25
C HIS A 364 4.80 16.16 -5.49
N GLU A 365 6.06 15.78 -5.29
CA GLU A 365 6.96 15.44 -6.40
C GLU A 365 6.50 14.20 -7.17
N ARG A 366 6.00 13.16 -6.47
CA ARG A 366 5.40 11.99 -7.14
C ARG A 366 4.13 12.37 -7.93
N LYS A 367 3.30 13.23 -7.37
CA LYS A 367 2.04 13.69 -8.00
C LYS A 367 2.30 14.38 -9.34
N LYS A 368 3.40 15.13 -9.49
CA LYS A 368 3.79 15.71 -10.81
C LYS A 368 3.94 14.67 -11.92
N ARG A 369 4.20 13.40 -11.57
CA ARG A 369 4.41 12.28 -12.50
C ARG A 369 3.16 11.41 -12.65
N SER A 370 2.06 11.77 -12.00
CA SER A 370 0.78 11.07 -12.09
C SER A 370 0.21 11.13 -13.50
N LEU A 371 -0.69 10.20 -13.81
CA LEU A 371 -1.42 10.19 -15.07
C LEU A 371 -2.27 11.46 -15.21
N ALA A 372 -2.96 11.87 -14.14
CA ALA A 372 -3.80 13.06 -14.16
C ALA A 372 -3.03 14.34 -14.48
N VAL A 373 -1.82 14.50 -13.92
CA VAL A 373 -1.00 15.69 -14.16
C VAL A 373 -0.35 15.65 -15.54
N ARG A 374 0.26 14.52 -15.94
CA ARG A 374 1.00 14.45 -17.21
C ARG A 374 0.12 14.28 -18.44
N TYR A 375 -1.03 13.62 -18.31
CA TYR A 375 -1.95 13.29 -19.41
C TYR A 375 -3.42 13.56 -19.01
N PRO A 376 -3.80 14.81 -18.76
CA PRO A 376 -5.13 15.16 -18.24
C PRO A 376 -6.26 14.72 -19.18
N GLN A 377 -6.00 14.64 -20.49
CA GLN A 377 -6.97 14.14 -21.47
C GLN A 377 -7.26 12.65 -21.28
N LEU A 378 -6.22 11.83 -21.09
CA LEU A 378 -6.37 10.40 -20.81
C LEU A 378 -6.99 10.15 -19.43
N ALA A 379 -6.70 11.00 -18.45
CA ALA A 379 -7.31 10.89 -17.13
C ALA A 379 -8.85 11.08 -17.15
N ARG A 380 -9.40 11.82 -18.13
CA ARG A 380 -10.86 11.91 -18.33
C ARG A 380 -11.48 10.61 -18.84
N GLU A 381 -10.68 9.74 -19.43
CA GLU A 381 -11.09 8.40 -19.84
C GLU A 381 -10.95 7.38 -18.70
N TRP A 382 -10.55 7.80 -17.49
CA TRP A 382 -10.44 6.88 -16.36
C TRP A 382 -11.82 6.35 -15.95
N SER A 383 -11.97 5.03 -15.88
CA SER A 383 -13.23 4.41 -15.47
C SER A 383 -13.44 4.51 -13.95
N GLN A 384 -14.70 4.64 -13.55
CA GLN A 384 -15.14 4.57 -12.14
C GLN A 384 -14.99 3.16 -11.52
N GLN A 385 -14.76 2.13 -12.35
CA GLN A 385 -14.47 0.78 -11.85
C GLN A 385 -13.11 0.69 -11.14
N ASN A 386 -12.21 1.64 -11.42
CA ASN A 386 -10.91 1.66 -10.78
C ASN A 386 -11.04 2.11 -9.32
N LYS A 387 -10.38 1.38 -8.42
CA LYS A 387 -10.32 1.73 -6.99
C LYS A 387 -9.42 2.93 -6.70
N GLU A 388 -8.47 3.21 -7.61
CA GLU A 388 -7.48 4.26 -7.47
C GLU A 388 -7.84 5.46 -8.34
N ASP A 389 -7.46 6.65 -7.87
CA ASP A 389 -7.59 7.89 -8.62
C ASP A 389 -6.41 8.04 -9.61
N PRO A 390 -6.62 8.52 -10.85
CA PRO A 390 -5.55 8.72 -11.83
C PRO A 390 -4.45 9.68 -11.35
N ASP A 391 -4.72 10.52 -10.36
CA ASP A 391 -3.75 11.42 -9.73
C ASP A 391 -2.80 10.70 -8.76
N THR A 392 -3.11 9.46 -8.42
CA THR A 392 -2.27 8.60 -7.57
C THR A 392 -1.46 7.57 -8.35
N VAL A 393 -1.70 7.45 -9.66
CA VAL A 393 -1.07 6.44 -10.53
C VAL A 393 -0.02 7.08 -11.44
N PRO A 394 1.25 6.64 -11.43
CA PRO A 394 2.28 7.17 -12.33
C PRO A 394 1.95 6.93 -13.81
N ALA A 395 2.22 7.92 -14.67
CA ALA A 395 1.90 7.84 -16.10
C ALA A 395 2.69 6.74 -16.87
N GLY A 396 3.83 6.31 -16.34
CA GLY A 396 4.63 5.19 -16.87
C GLY A 396 4.29 3.83 -16.25
N SER A 397 3.16 3.70 -15.55
CA SER A 397 2.81 2.46 -14.84
C SER A 397 2.43 1.34 -15.81
N GLY A 398 2.99 0.14 -15.59
CA GLY A 398 2.57 -1.08 -16.30
C GLY A 398 1.23 -1.64 -15.83
N LYS A 399 0.60 -1.05 -14.82
CA LYS A 399 -0.66 -1.53 -14.22
C LYS A 399 -1.80 -1.47 -15.25
N LYS A 400 -2.52 -2.59 -15.40
CA LYS A 400 -3.79 -2.66 -16.15
C LYS A 400 -4.92 -2.06 -15.34
N VAL A 401 -5.67 -1.16 -15.97
CA VAL A 401 -6.80 -0.43 -15.39
C VAL A 401 -7.91 -0.31 -16.42
N TRP A 402 -9.11 0.05 -15.96
CA TRP A 402 -10.28 0.24 -16.80
C TRP A 402 -10.31 1.65 -17.39
N TRP A 403 -10.56 1.76 -18.69
CA TRP A 403 -10.71 3.00 -19.44
C TRP A 403 -12.10 3.08 -20.04
N LYS A 404 -12.69 4.26 -20.07
CA LYS A 404 -13.96 4.55 -20.72
C LYS A 404 -13.70 5.27 -22.04
N CYS A 405 -13.93 4.58 -23.15
CA CYS A 405 -13.68 5.13 -24.48
C CYS A 405 -14.56 6.37 -24.73
N PRO A 406 -14.01 7.52 -25.16
CA PRO A 406 -14.81 8.71 -25.45
C PRO A 406 -15.70 8.53 -26.68
N ASP A 407 -15.32 7.67 -27.63
CA ASP A 407 -16.09 7.46 -28.86
C ASP A 407 -17.25 6.50 -28.66
N CYS A 408 -16.94 5.26 -28.23
CA CYS A 408 -17.93 4.19 -28.18
C CYS A 408 -18.53 3.97 -26.78
N LYS A 409 -18.11 4.77 -25.78
CA LYS A 409 -18.57 4.77 -24.38
C LYS A 409 -18.39 3.47 -23.60
N ARG A 410 -17.91 2.40 -24.24
CA ARG A 410 -17.59 1.11 -23.61
C ARG A 410 -16.35 1.22 -22.75
N GLU A 411 -16.33 0.42 -21.70
CA GLU A 411 -15.18 0.28 -20.81
C GLU A 411 -14.29 -0.87 -21.27
N TYR A 412 -12.98 -0.68 -21.20
CA TYR A 412 -11.99 -1.66 -21.61
C TYR A 412 -10.72 -1.59 -20.77
N GLU A 413 -10.05 -2.72 -20.62
CA GLU A 413 -8.77 -2.78 -19.91
C GLU A 413 -7.58 -2.48 -20.83
N ALA A 414 -6.67 -1.65 -20.33
CA ALA A 414 -5.34 -1.44 -20.91
C ALA A 414 -4.36 -1.00 -19.80
N SER A 415 -3.06 -1.22 -20.01
CA SER A 415 -2.04 -0.67 -19.10
C SER A 415 -1.86 0.84 -19.30
N VAL A 416 -1.53 1.55 -18.22
CA VAL A 416 -1.30 3.01 -18.28
C VAL A 416 -0.19 3.36 -19.26
N ILE A 417 0.95 2.66 -19.20
CA ILE A 417 2.08 2.87 -20.12
C ILE A 417 1.70 2.67 -21.60
N ASN A 418 0.82 1.72 -21.92
CA ASN A 418 0.36 1.51 -23.30
C ASN A 418 -0.54 2.65 -23.79
N ARG A 419 -1.34 3.26 -22.91
CA ARG A 419 -2.16 4.42 -23.26
C ARG A 419 -1.32 5.70 -23.40
N THR A 420 -0.29 5.86 -22.58
CA THR A 420 0.52 7.09 -22.53
C THR A 420 1.67 7.10 -23.53
N GLN A 421 2.52 6.07 -23.54
CA GLN A 421 3.74 6.04 -24.37
C GLN A 421 3.54 5.38 -25.73
N HIS A 422 2.68 4.35 -25.80
CA HIS A 422 2.45 3.60 -27.04
C HIS A 422 1.18 4.03 -27.80
N GLY A 423 0.39 4.95 -27.23
CA GLY A 423 -0.81 5.51 -27.90
C GLY A 423 -1.91 4.49 -28.19
N SER A 424 -1.97 3.37 -27.46
CA SER A 424 -3.01 2.36 -27.69
C SER A 424 -4.41 2.94 -27.43
N GLY A 425 -5.35 2.63 -28.34
CA GLY A 425 -6.73 3.09 -28.28
C GLY A 425 -7.70 2.06 -27.72
N CYS A 426 -9.00 2.32 -27.91
CA CYS A 426 -10.05 1.39 -27.52
C CYS A 426 -10.02 0.12 -28.38
N SER A 427 -9.82 -1.03 -27.73
CA SER A 427 -9.74 -2.33 -28.40
C SER A 427 -11.02 -2.69 -29.20
N TYR A 428 -12.18 -2.14 -28.83
CA TYR A 428 -13.41 -2.28 -29.60
C TYR A 428 -13.39 -1.41 -30.87
N CYS A 429 -13.04 -0.12 -30.76
CA CYS A 429 -12.98 0.79 -31.91
C CYS A 429 -11.91 0.38 -32.93
N SER A 430 -10.77 -0.13 -32.44
CA SER A 430 -9.67 -0.61 -33.29
C SER A 430 -9.89 -2.01 -33.87
N ASN A 431 -11.07 -2.62 -33.68
CA ASN A 431 -11.38 -3.99 -34.15
C ASN A 431 -10.37 -5.05 -33.66
N TYR A 432 -9.95 -4.97 -32.41
CA TYR A 432 -9.21 -6.05 -31.73
C TYR A 432 -10.13 -6.89 -30.82
N LYS A 433 -11.21 -6.31 -30.30
CA LYS A 433 -12.28 -7.00 -29.57
C LYS A 433 -13.62 -6.84 -30.26
N VAL A 434 -14.44 -7.90 -30.19
CA VAL A 434 -15.81 -7.92 -30.71
C VAL A 434 -16.75 -7.17 -29.76
N CYS A 435 -17.69 -6.44 -30.34
CA CYS A 435 -18.86 -5.86 -29.71
C CYS A 435 -20.04 -5.89 -30.70
N ASP A 436 -21.22 -5.58 -30.17
CA ASP A 436 -22.49 -5.43 -30.86
C ASP A 436 -22.43 -4.57 -32.13
N SER A 437 -21.57 -3.54 -32.20
CA SER A 437 -21.46 -2.67 -33.38
C SER A 437 -20.38 -3.08 -34.39
N ASN A 438 -19.48 -4.01 -34.06
CA ASN A 438 -18.36 -4.38 -34.94
C ASN A 438 -18.27 -5.88 -35.28
N SER A 439 -19.20 -6.69 -34.78
CA SER A 439 -19.30 -8.12 -35.08
C SER A 439 -19.55 -8.38 -36.56
N LEU A 440 -19.34 -9.63 -36.99
CA LEU A 440 -19.66 -10.08 -38.35
C LEU A 440 -21.14 -9.87 -38.65
N ALA A 441 -22.03 -10.25 -37.71
CA ALA A 441 -23.48 -10.04 -37.81
C ALA A 441 -23.83 -8.56 -38.07
N ALA A 442 -23.23 -7.64 -37.30
CA ALA A 442 -23.55 -6.22 -37.40
C ALA A 442 -22.97 -5.55 -38.65
N ARG A 443 -21.76 -5.93 -39.06
CA ARG A 443 -21.06 -5.25 -40.17
C ARG A 443 -21.29 -5.88 -41.54
N ARG A 444 -21.64 -7.17 -41.59
CA ARG A 444 -21.80 -7.97 -42.80
C ARG A 444 -22.96 -8.96 -42.62
N PRO A 445 -24.20 -8.50 -42.37
CA PRO A 445 -25.35 -9.38 -42.17
C PRO A 445 -25.54 -10.36 -43.34
N GLU A 446 -25.28 -9.93 -44.56
CA GLU A 446 -25.36 -10.76 -45.78
C GLU A 446 -24.38 -11.93 -45.78
N ILE A 447 -23.24 -11.79 -45.10
CA ILE A 447 -22.25 -12.87 -44.94
C ILE A 447 -22.63 -13.74 -43.75
N ALA A 448 -23.14 -13.14 -42.67
CA ALA A 448 -23.61 -13.86 -41.49
C ALA A 448 -24.79 -14.81 -41.80
N GLU A 449 -25.62 -14.49 -42.79
CA GLU A 449 -26.67 -15.39 -43.28
C GLU A 449 -26.13 -16.71 -43.85
N GLU A 450 -24.90 -16.70 -44.39
CA GLU A 450 -24.24 -17.91 -44.90
C GLU A 450 -23.54 -18.71 -43.79
N TRP A 451 -23.77 -18.42 -42.50
CA TRP A 451 -23.13 -19.12 -41.39
C TRP A 451 -23.72 -20.52 -41.17
N ASN A 452 -22.85 -21.52 -40.98
CA ASN A 452 -23.30 -22.87 -40.65
C ASN A 452 -23.34 -23.09 -39.12
N TYR A 453 -24.50 -22.86 -38.50
CA TYR A 453 -24.69 -22.97 -37.05
C TYR A 453 -24.46 -24.39 -36.50
N GLU A 454 -24.83 -25.42 -37.25
CA GLU A 454 -24.63 -26.82 -36.84
C GLU A 454 -23.14 -27.17 -36.73
N LYS A 455 -22.34 -26.79 -37.74
CA LYS A 455 -20.90 -27.13 -37.80
C LYS A 455 -19.99 -26.20 -37.01
N ASN A 456 -20.42 -24.97 -36.74
CA ASN A 456 -19.65 -24.03 -35.92
C ASN A 456 -19.97 -24.13 -34.42
N GLY A 457 -20.92 -24.99 -34.03
CA GLY A 457 -21.28 -25.23 -32.64
C GLY A 457 -21.77 -23.96 -31.95
N SER A 458 -21.17 -23.62 -30.80
CA SER A 458 -21.54 -22.44 -30.02
C SER A 458 -20.99 -21.11 -30.56
N LEU A 459 -20.13 -21.14 -31.58
CA LEU A 459 -19.56 -19.92 -32.15
C LEU A 459 -20.55 -19.24 -33.10
N THR A 460 -20.90 -18.00 -32.81
CA THR A 460 -21.88 -17.24 -33.61
C THR A 460 -21.25 -16.05 -34.36
N PRO A 461 -21.90 -15.53 -35.41
CA PRO A 461 -21.48 -14.31 -36.12
C PRO A 461 -21.37 -13.07 -35.22
N GLU A 462 -22.10 -13.01 -34.11
CA GLU A 462 -22.04 -11.92 -33.11
C GLU A 462 -20.74 -11.95 -32.29
N GLN A 463 -20.03 -13.07 -32.27
CA GLN A 463 -18.85 -13.31 -31.44
C GLN A 463 -17.53 -13.18 -32.21
N VAL A 464 -17.57 -12.81 -33.49
CA VAL A 464 -16.38 -12.75 -34.35
C VAL A 464 -16.32 -11.43 -35.13
N LEU A 465 -15.11 -10.96 -35.43
CA LEU A 465 -14.89 -9.79 -36.28
C LEU A 465 -14.83 -10.20 -37.75
N PRO A 466 -15.28 -9.35 -38.70
CA PRO A 466 -15.11 -9.61 -40.13
C PRO A 466 -13.65 -9.85 -40.54
N GLY A 467 -12.69 -9.17 -39.90
CA GLY A 467 -11.28 -9.20 -40.29
C GLY A 467 -10.46 -10.39 -39.76
N THR A 468 -11.07 -11.34 -39.04
CA THR A 468 -10.32 -12.43 -38.41
C THR A 468 -9.95 -13.54 -39.39
N GLU A 469 -8.78 -14.16 -39.20
CA GLU A 469 -8.30 -15.32 -39.97
C GLU A 469 -8.89 -16.64 -39.46
N LYS A 470 -9.83 -16.60 -38.51
CA LYS A 470 -10.49 -17.80 -37.99
C LYS A 470 -11.23 -18.54 -39.09
N ASN A 471 -10.96 -19.84 -39.22
CA ASN A 471 -11.61 -20.73 -40.17
C ASN A 471 -12.91 -21.27 -39.59
N VAL A 472 -14.00 -21.12 -40.35
CA VAL A 472 -15.36 -21.50 -39.94
C VAL A 472 -16.10 -22.12 -41.11
N TRP A 473 -17.18 -22.84 -40.82
CA TRP A 473 -18.03 -23.45 -41.82
C TRP A 473 -19.10 -22.48 -42.31
N TRP A 474 -19.27 -22.44 -43.62
CA TRP A 474 -20.29 -21.65 -44.32
C TRP A 474 -21.29 -22.60 -44.97
N ARG A 475 -22.53 -22.13 -45.12
CA ARG A 475 -23.63 -22.78 -45.86
C ARG A 475 -24.28 -21.73 -46.75
N CYS A 476 -24.16 -21.87 -48.08
CA CYS A 476 -24.82 -20.93 -48.99
C CYS A 476 -26.33 -21.23 -49.11
N ALA A 477 -27.09 -20.31 -49.72
CA ALA A 477 -28.53 -20.49 -49.97
C ALA A 477 -28.89 -21.75 -50.79
N ARG A 478 -27.95 -22.30 -51.57
CA ARG A 478 -28.12 -23.57 -52.31
C ARG A 478 -27.76 -24.81 -51.49
N GLY A 479 -27.46 -24.66 -50.20
CA GLY A 479 -27.14 -25.77 -49.30
C GLY A 479 -25.69 -26.27 -49.35
N HIS A 480 -24.82 -25.75 -50.24
CA HIS A 480 -23.41 -26.14 -50.22
C HIS A 480 -22.74 -25.71 -48.92
N GLU A 481 -21.89 -26.57 -48.38
CA GLU A 481 -21.13 -26.31 -47.16
C GLU A 481 -19.63 -26.34 -47.41
N TRP A 482 -18.88 -25.37 -46.87
CA TRP A 482 -17.42 -25.35 -47.00
C TRP A 482 -16.74 -24.63 -45.84
N PRO A 483 -15.50 -25.01 -45.49
CA PRO A 483 -14.67 -24.24 -44.58
C PRO A 483 -13.98 -23.07 -45.31
N ALA A 484 -13.97 -21.89 -44.70
CA ALA A 484 -13.16 -20.75 -45.14
C ALA A 484 -12.88 -19.78 -43.97
N MET A 485 -11.78 -19.02 -44.07
CA MET A 485 -11.47 -17.96 -43.13
C MET A 485 -12.49 -16.81 -43.23
N ILE A 486 -12.88 -16.22 -42.11
CA ILE A 486 -13.84 -15.09 -42.10
C ILE A 486 -13.32 -13.91 -42.93
N TYR A 487 -12.06 -13.52 -42.78
CA TYR A 487 -11.44 -12.46 -43.58
C TYR A 487 -11.54 -12.70 -45.10
N SER A 488 -11.41 -13.95 -45.55
CA SER A 488 -11.50 -14.30 -46.98
C SER A 488 -12.91 -14.11 -47.57
N ARG A 489 -13.92 -13.95 -46.71
CA ARG A 489 -15.33 -13.76 -47.07
C ARG A 489 -15.77 -12.29 -46.96
N THR A 490 -15.07 -11.47 -46.19
CA THR A 490 -15.47 -10.10 -45.84
C THR A 490 -14.50 -9.02 -46.35
N GLY A 491 -13.26 -9.40 -46.69
CA GLY A 491 -12.21 -8.50 -47.12
C GLY A 491 -12.37 -7.98 -48.56
N PRO A 492 -11.44 -7.14 -49.05
CA PRO A 492 -11.54 -6.49 -50.36
C PRO A 492 -11.62 -7.47 -51.54
N ARG A 493 -10.98 -8.64 -51.41
CA ARG A 493 -11.00 -9.73 -52.39
C ARG A 493 -11.88 -10.88 -51.91
N LYS A 494 -13.13 -10.59 -51.51
CA LYS A 494 -14.03 -11.59 -50.95
C LYS A 494 -14.27 -12.77 -51.89
N SER A 495 -14.26 -13.97 -51.34
CA SER A 495 -14.54 -15.22 -52.04
C SER A 495 -15.96 -15.72 -51.74
N GLY A 496 -16.63 -16.25 -52.76
CA GLY A 496 -17.96 -16.86 -52.65
C GLY A 496 -17.93 -18.34 -52.29
N CYS A 497 -19.09 -18.99 -52.32
CA CYS A 497 -19.16 -20.45 -52.30
C CYS A 497 -18.33 -21.06 -53.46
N PRO A 498 -17.38 -21.98 -53.18
CA PRO A 498 -16.50 -22.56 -54.20
C PRO A 498 -17.24 -23.47 -55.17
N TYR A 499 -18.35 -24.07 -54.74
CA TYR A 499 -19.22 -24.89 -55.58
C TYR A 499 -20.05 -24.03 -56.52
N CYS A 500 -20.66 -22.97 -55.98
CA CYS A 500 -21.41 -21.97 -56.75
C CYS A 500 -20.59 -21.30 -57.86
N SER A 501 -19.29 -21.10 -57.61
CA SER A 501 -18.34 -20.50 -58.55
C SER A 501 -17.59 -21.53 -59.41
N HIS A 502 -17.97 -22.81 -59.34
CA HIS A 502 -17.37 -23.93 -60.07
C HIS A 502 -15.86 -24.12 -59.86
N ARG A 503 -15.33 -23.63 -58.74
CA ARG A 503 -13.96 -23.89 -58.28
C ARG A 503 -13.83 -25.26 -57.62
N LYS A 504 -14.92 -25.78 -57.05
CA LYS A 504 -15.09 -27.16 -56.57
C LYS A 504 -16.31 -27.80 -57.23
N THR A 505 -16.28 -29.12 -57.36
CA THR A 505 -17.38 -29.94 -57.86
C THR A 505 -18.44 -30.19 -56.79
N ALA A 506 -19.71 -30.04 -57.17
CA ALA A 506 -20.87 -30.54 -56.44
C ALA A 506 -21.66 -31.47 -57.40
N PRO A 507 -22.47 -32.42 -56.90
CA PRO A 507 -23.17 -33.41 -57.73
C PRO A 507 -23.94 -32.80 -58.92
N GLU A 508 -24.62 -31.66 -58.71
CA GLU A 508 -25.41 -30.97 -59.73
C GLU A 508 -24.58 -30.06 -60.66
N THR A 509 -23.28 -29.90 -60.40
CA THR A 509 -22.36 -29.07 -61.21
C THR A 509 -21.19 -29.85 -61.80
N SER A 510 -21.21 -31.17 -61.64
CA SER A 510 -20.22 -32.07 -62.22
C SER A 510 -20.33 -32.11 -63.75
N LEU A 511 -19.28 -32.60 -64.39
CA LEU A 511 -19.28 -32.78 -65.84
C LEU A 511 -20.31 -33.82 -66.27
N ALA A 512 -20.46 -34.90 -65.48
CA ALA A 512 -21.51 -35.90 -65.68
C ALA A 512 -22.90 -35.27 -65.76
N SER A 513 -23.24 -34.44 -64.77
CA SER A 513 -24.58 -33.86 -64.64
C SER A 513 -24.86 -32.75 -65.65
N LEU A 514 -23.86 -31.92 -65.98
CA LEU A 514 -24.05 -30.77 -66.86
C LEU A 514 -23.84 -31.08 -68.35
N ASN A 515 -23.10 -32.13 -68.69
CA ASN A 515 -22.87 -32.54 -70.08
C ASN A 515 -22.65 -34.06 -70.20
N PRO A 516 -23.74 -34.86 -70.16
CA PRO A 516 -23.68 -36.31 -70.29
C PRO A 516 -23.00 -36.78 -71.59
N ASP A 517 -23.18 -36.05 -72.69
CA ASP A 517 -22.57 -36.37 -74.00
C ASP A 517 -21.05 -36.20 -73.99
N LEU A 518 -20.54 -35.25 -73.20
CA LEU A 518 -19.10 -35.10 -73.00
C LEU A 518 -18.59 -36.14 -72.00
N ALA A 519 -19.36 -36.42 -70.94
CA ALA A 519 -19.05 -37.45 -69.95
C ALA A 519 -18.92 -38.85 -70.57
N SER A 520 -19.71 -39.16 -71.59
CA SER A 520 -19.66 -40.44 -72.31
C SER A 520 -18.35 -40.65 -73.07
N LEU A 521 -17.59 -39.59 -73.32
CA LEU A 521 -16.26 -39.64 -73.94
C LEU A 521 -15.13 -39.82 -72.92
N TRP A 522 -15.43 -40.08 -71.65
CA TRP A 522 -14.42 -40.21 -70.60
C TRP A 522 -13.60 -41.50 -70.73
N ASP A 523 -12.28 -41.41 -70.63
CA ASP A 523 -11.40 -42.58 -70.61
C ASP A 523 -11.22 -43.07 -69.16
N THR A 524 -12.05 -44.03 -68.73
CA THR A 524 -12.08 -44.54 -67.35
C THR A 524 -10.78 -45.26 -66.95
N GLU A 525 -10.13 -45.94 -67.90
CA GLU A 525 -8.88 -46.68 -67.66
C GLU A 525 -7.71 -45.71 -67.42
N LYS A 526 -7.59 -44.66 -68.23
CA LYS A 526 -6.46 -43.71 -68.15
C LYS A 526 -6.62 -42.59 -67.13
N ASN A 527 -7.83 -42.35 -66.64
CA ASN A 527 -8.06 -41.34 -65.60
C ASN A 527 -7.88 -41.86 -64.17
N HIS A 528 -7.41 -43.09 -64.00
CA HIS A 528 -6.94 -43.64 -62.72
C HIS A 528 -7.91 -43.41 -61.54
N GLY A 529 -9.20 -43.68 -61.76
CA GLY A 529 -10.25 -43.54 -60.75
C GLY A 529 -10.88 -42.15 -60.63
N LEU A 530 -10.42 -41.15 -61.39
CA LEU A 530 -11.12 -39.87 -61.52
C LEU A 530 -12.33 -40.03 -62.45
N THR A 531 -13.51 -39.63 -61.97
CA THR A 531 -14.78 -39.79 -62.70
C THR A 531 -15.27 -38.44 -63.27
N PRO A 532 -16.19 -38.46 -64.26
CA PRO A 532 -16.88 -37.25 -64.72
C PRO A 532 -17.65 -36.52 -63.60
N GLU A 533 -18.01 -37.21 -62.53
CA GLU A 533 -18.66 -36.66 -61.34
C GLU A 533 -17.69 -35.79 -60.51
N ASP A 534 -16.38 -36.07 -60.59
CA ASP A 534 -15.34 -35.42 -59.80
C ASP A 534 -14.78 -34.13 -60.41
N VAL A 535 -15.10 -33.84 -61.68
CA VAL A 535 -14.58 -32.66 -62.41
C VAL A 535 -15.68 -31.67 -62.81
N THR A 536 -15.36 -30.37 -62.82
CA THR A 536 -16.27 -29.34 -63.36
C THR A 536 -16.03 -29.15 -64.85
N LEU A 537 -17.07 -28.76 -65.60
CA LEU A 537 -16.95 -28.37 -67.02
C LEU A 537 -15.95 -27.22 -67.24
N LYS A 538 -15.76 -26.34 -66.24
CA LYS A 538 -14.83 -25.21 -66.29
C LYS A 538 -13.39 -25.58 -65.88
N SER A 539 -13.12 -26.84 -65.55
CA SER A 539 -11.78 -27.29 -65.19
C SER A 539 -10.80 -27.13 -66.35
N ASN A 540 -9.65 -26.51 -66.08
CA ASN A 540 -8.53 -26.43 -67.02
C ASN A 540 -7.53 -27.59 -66.82
N LYS A 541 -7.75 -28.48 -65.85
CA LYS A 541 -6.92 -29.66 -65.65
C LYS A 541 -7.13 -30.64 -66.81
N PRO A 542 -6.09 -31.03 -67.55
CA PRO A 542 -6.22 -32.03 -68.60
C PRO A 542 -6.61 -33.39 -68.03
N VAL A 543 -7.55 -34.06 -68.69
CA VAL A 543 -8.02 -35.42 -68.40
C VAL A 543 -8.06 -36.21 -69.71
N TRP A 544 -8.06 -37.53 -69.61
CA TRP A 544 -8.10 -38.41 -70.77
C TRP A 544 -9.52 -38.62 -71.27
N TRP A 545 -9.68 -38.54 -72.59
CA TRP A 545 -10.94 -38.76 -73.28
C TRP A 545 -10.74 -39.87 -74.31
N LYS A 546 -11.75 -40.70 -74.52
CA LYS A 546 -11.77 -41.78 -75.53
C LYS A 546 -12.91 -41.52 -76.49
N CYS A 547 -12.59 -41.25 -77.76
CA CYS A 547 -13.64 -41.02 -78.76
C CYS A 547 -14.30 -42.34 -79.21
N PRO A 548 -15.45 -42.29 -79.94
CA PRO A 548 -16.10 -43.49 -80.46
C PRO A 548 -15.23 -44.33 -81.41
N GLN A 549 -14.18 -43.75 -82.00
CA GLN A 549 -13.18 -44.45 -82.81
C GLN A 549 -12.02 -45.00 -81.96
N HIS A 550 -12.20 -45.09 -80.64
CA HIS A 550 -11.27 -45.63 -79.64
C HIS A 550 -9.90 -44.92 -79.50
N HIS A 551 -9.75 -43.71 -80.04
CA HIS A 551 -8.54 -42.90 -79.79
C HIS A 551 -8.62 -42.23 -78.41
N SER A 552 -7.61 -42.46 -77.57
CA SER A 552 -7.44 -41.71 -76.31
C SER A 552 -6.65 -40.42 -76.53
N PHE A 553 -7.11 -39.30 -76.00
CA PHE A 553 -6.41 -38.02 -76.08
C PHE A 553 -6.57 -37.19 -74.80
N LEU A 554 -5.57 -36.37 -74.50
CA LEU A 554 -5.54 -35.56 -73.28
C LEU A 554 -6.03 -34.13 -73.59
N ARG A 555 -7.05 -33.67 -72.86
CA ARG A 555 -7.55 -32.29 -72.98
C ARG A 555 -8.26 -31.85 -71.71
N SER A 556 -8.31 -30.55 -71.43
CA SER A 556 -9.12 -30.04 -70.32
C SER A 556 -10.62 -30.04 -70.68
N PRO A 557 -11.51 -30.35 -69.71
CA PRO A 557 -12.96 -30.20 -69.89
C PRO A 557 -13.37 -28.85 -70.47
N ASN A 558 -12.80 -27.76 -69.96
CA ASN A 558 -13.13 -26.40 -70.38
C ASN A 558 -12.77 -26.11 -71.85
N SER A 559 -11.69 -26.72 -72.36
CA SER A 559 -11.32 -26.60 -73.77
C SER A 559 -12.16 -27.52 -74.64
N LEU A 560 -12.44 -28.74 -74.18
CA LEU A 560 -13.14 -29.74 -74.97
C LEU A 560 -14.62 -29.40 -75.16
N GLN A 561 -15.30 -28.86 -74.13
CA GLN A 561 -16.70 -28.43 -74.23
C GLN A 561 -16.93 -27.33 -75.27
N LYS A 562 -15.91 -26.52 -75.57
CA LYS A 562 -15.96 -25.43 -76.56
C LYS A 562 -15.73 -25.92 -77.99
N CYS A 563 -15.41 -27.21 -78.16
CA CYS A 563 -15.16 -27.80 -79.47
C CYS A 563 -16.42 -28.45 -80.02
N LEU A 564 -16.68 -28.20 -81.31
CA LEU A 564 -17.66 -28.96 -82.07
C LEU A 564 -17.33 -30.47 -82.01
N PRO A 565 -18.34 -31.37 -81.95
CA PRO A 565 -18.14 -32.81 -81.78
C PRO A 565 -17.09 -33.42 -82.73
N GLU A 566 -17.10 -33.03 -84.01
CA GLU A 566 -16.18 -33.48 -85.06
C GLU A 566 -14.72 -33.03 -84.85
N ASN A 567 -14.50 -32.03 -83.99
CA ASN A 567 -13.19 -31.44 -83.69
C ASN A 567 -12.67 -31.78 -82.28
N ARG A 568 -13.38 -32.62 -81.51
CA ARG A 568 -13.01 -32.99 -80.14
C ARG A 568 -11.75 -33.86 -80.11
N CYS A 569 -11.68 -34.87 -80.98
CA CYS A 569 -10.56 -35.81 -81.06
C CYS A 569 -9.49 -35.34 -82.07
N PRO A 570 -8.23 -35.10 -81.65
CA PRO A 570 -7.16 -34.68 -82.56
C PRO A 570 -6.86 -35.68 -83.68
N GLU A 571 -6.94 -36.99 -83.39
CA GLU A 571 -6.71 -38.07 -84.36
C GLU A 571 -7.81 -38.13 -85.42
N CYS A 572 -9.09 -38.10 -85.02
CA CYS A 572 -10.22 -38.08 -85.96
C CYS A 572 -10.23 -36.82 -86.82
N ARG A 573 -9.88 -35.66 -86.24
CA ARG A 573 -9.80 -34.40 -86.95
C ARG A 573 -8.75 -34.42 -88.07
N LYS A 574 -7.58 -35.04 -87.83
CA LYS A 574 -6.53 -35.18 -88.85
C LYS A 574 -7.00 -36.02 -90.04
N LYS A 575 -7.82 -37.06 -89.81
CA LYS A 575 -8.35 -37.93 -90.88
C LYS A 575 -9.43 -37.27 -91.73
N ASN A 576 -10.16 -36.28 -91.20
CA ASN A 576 -11.26 -35.60 -91.89
C ASN A 576 -10.87 -34.36 -92.71
N GLY A 577 -9.57 -34.03 -92.84
CA GLY A 577 -9.09 -33.12 -93.88
C GLY A 577 -9.60 -31.67 -93.86
N GLN A 578 -9.78 -31.02 -92.70
CA GLN A 578 -10.10 -29.58 -92.64
C GLN A 578 -9.01 -28.72 -91.96
N PRO A 579 -8.63 -27.56 -92.54
CA PRO A 579 -7.63 -26.66 -91.97
C PRO A 579 -8.12 -25.93 -90.71
N SER A 580 -7.19 -25.31 -90.01
CA SER A 580 -7.34 -24.81 -88.64
C SER A 580 -7.86 -23.37 -88.52
N ARG A 581 -8.84 -23.17 -87.61
CA ARG A 581 -9.23 -21.96 -86.80
C ARG A 581 -10.54 -21.26 -87.22
N PRO A 582 -11.21 -20.46 -86.33
CA PRO A 582 -11.06 -20.28 -84.89
C PRO A 582 -12.38 -20.54 -84.09
N TYR A 583 -12.30 -20.35 -82.78
CA TYR A 583 -13.36 -20.40 -81.77
C TYR A 583 -14.66 -19.67 -82.15
N LEU A 584 -15.80 -20.23 -81.76
CA LEU A 584 -17.08 -19.53 -81.67
C LEU A 584 -16.98 -18.42 -80.60
N THR A 585 -17.23 -17.18 -81.02
CA THR A 585 -17.51 -16.05 -80.13
C THR A 585 -18.85 -16.25 -79.44
N SER A 586 -18.85 -16.22 -78.12
CA SER A 586 -20.04 -16.09 -77.27
C SER A 586 -20.45 -14.61 -77.17
N GLY A 587 -21.71 -14.31 -77.51
CA GLY A 587 -22.45 -13.19 -76.90
C GLY A 587 -22.92 -13.56 -75.49
#